data_AF-A0AAV5MWH3-F1
#
_entry.id   AF-A0AAV5MWH3-F1
#
_cell.length_a   1.000
_cell.length_b   1.000
_cell.length_c   1.000
_cell.angle_alpha   90.00
_cell.angle_beta   90.00
_cell.angle_gamma   90.00
#
_symmetry.space_group_name_H-M   'P 1'
#
loop_
_entity.id
_entity.type
_entity.pdbx_description
1 polymer ?
#
loop_
_entity_poly.entity_id
_entity_poly.type
_entity_poly.pdbx_seq_one_letter_code
_entity_poly.pdbx_strand_id
1 'polypeptide(L)'
;MVLQILFLGPSNLLEPNASFAQMSQKLIVSPIVKTLVFSKVPEKVRDWIGDIARDWKFRRIIPAHFAAPINAGRSEFLAAFAFLDDHLGERYVTRPSLSLLFTSLMGKAASYFPPDDMRTLSSLDEFLVSVGVVKKTVSGRKR
;
A
#
# COMPACT_ATOMS: atom_id res chain seq x y z
N MET A 1 0.73 13.66 -15.21
CA MET A 1 -0.54 12.97 -15.51
C MET A 1 -0.27 11.48 -15.71
N VAL A 2 -0.02 10.71 -14.65
CA VAL A 2 0.25 9.26 -14.81
C VAL A 2 -0.28 8.40 -13.65
N LEU A 3 -1.09 8.97 -12.75
CA LEU A 3 -1.72 8.20 -11.66
C LEU A 3 -2.85 7.29 -12.15
N GLN A 4 -3.42 7.51 -13.34
CA GLN A 4 -4.47 6.62 -13.87
C GLN A 4 -3.94 5.21 -14.21
N ILE A 5 -2.66 5.06 -14.57
CA ILE A 5 -2.06 3.73 -14.83
C ILE A 5 -1.95 2.86 -13.56
N LEU A 6 -2.08 3.48 -12.39
CA LEU A 6 -2.02 2.80 -11.11
C LEU A 6 -3.29 2.00 -10.80
N PHE A 7 -4.37 2.27 -11.53
CA PHE A 7 -5.66 1.61 -11.36
C PHE A 7 -5.99 0.80 -12.61
N LEU A 8 -6.52 -0.40 -12.40
CA LEU A 8 -7.20 -1.13 -13.46
C LEU A 8 -8.62 -0.56 -13.51
N GLY A 9 -8.96 0.21 -14.54
CA GLY A 9 -10.31 0.78 -14.72
C GLY A 9 -10.75 1.72 -13.58
N PRO A 10 -10.17 2.95 -13.49
CA PRO A 10 -10.64 3.96 -12.54
C PRO A 10 -12.08 4.38 -12.87
N SER A 11 -12.81 4.82 -11.83
CA SER A 11 -14.25 5.11 -11.88
C SER A 11 -14.59 6.31 -12.77
N ASN A 12 -13.69 7.29 -12.89
CA ASN A 12 -13.87 8.45 -13.76
C ASN A 12 -12.58 8.76 -14.56
N LEU A 13 -12.54 8.29 -15.81
CA LEU A 13 -11.43 8.53 -16.73
C LEU A 13 -11.39 9.96 -17.28
N LEU A 14 -12.55 10.62 -17.37
CA LEU A 14 -12.68 11.96 -17.94
C LEU A 14 -12.27 13.04 -16.92
N GLU A 15 -12.59 12.83 -15.64
CA GLU A 15 -12.31 13.77 -14.56
C GLU A 15 -11.58 13.11 -13.36
N PRO A 16 -10.31 12.67 -13.54
CA PRO A 16 -9.54 11.97 -12.51
C PRO A 16 -9.04 12.89 -11.37
N ASN A 17 -9.48 14.14 -11.32
CA ASN A 17 -8.89 15.18 -10.48
C ASN A 17 -9.06 14.89 -8.98
N ALA A 18 -10.19 14.32 -8.57
CA ALA A 18 -10.43 13.96 -7.17
C ALA A 18 -9.46 12.88 -6.70
N SER A 19 -9.34 11.78 -7.46
CA SER A 19 -8.42 10.69 -7.18
C SER A 19 -6.96 11.15 -7.23
N PHE A 20 -6.62 11.99 -8.22
CA PHE A 20 -5.30 12.59 -8.32
C PHE A 20 -4.98 13.46 -7.09
N ALA A 21 -5.89 14.35 -6.69
CA ALA A 21 -5.69 15.22 -5.53
C ALA A 21 -5.50 14.41 -4.24
N GLN A 22 -6.24 13.32 -4.06
CA GLN A 22 -6.11 12.46 -2.88
C GLN A 22 -4.76 11.73 -2.79
N MET A 23 -4.12 11.44 -3.93
CA MET A 23 -2.91 10.61 -4.01
C MET A 23 -1.62 11.37 -4.33
N SER A 24 -1.74 12.51 -5.01
CA SER A 24 -0.58 13.31 -5.44
C SER A 24 0.24 13.80 -4.26
N GLN A 25 1.54 14.00 -4.49
CA GLN A 25 2.51 14.47 -3.47
C GLN A 25 2.68 13.53 -2.25
N LYS A 26 2.15 12.31 -2.30
CA LYS A 26 2.33 11.29 -1.26
C LYS A 26 3.26 10.19 -1.76
N LEU A 27 4.12 9.68 -0.88
CA LEU A 27 4.82 8.43 -1.13
C LEU A 27 3.82 7.30 -0.97
N ILE A 28 3.54 6.60 -2.06
CA ILE A 28 2.57 5.50 -2.09
C ILE A 28 3.23 4.23 -2.64
N VAL A 29 2.78 3.09 -2.16
CA VAL A 29 2.91 1.83 -2.90
C VAL A 29 1.77 1.79 -3.92
N SER A 30 2.06 1.43 -5.17
CA SER A 30 1.00 1.40 -6.19
C SER A 30 -0.15 0.46 -5.79
N PRO A 31 -1.41 0.81 -6.09
CA PRO A 31 -2.58 -0.02 -5.79
C PRO A 31 -2.44 -1.46 -6.30
N ILE A 32 -1.95 -1.63 -7.55
CA ILE A 32 -1.76 -2.95 -8.17
C ILE A 32 -0.75 -3.79 -7.39
N VAL A 33 0.42 -3.23 -7.06
CA VAL A 33 1.46 -3.97 -6.31
C VAL A 33 1.03 -4.21 -4.87
N LYS A 34 0.37 -3.23 -4.24
CA LYS A 34 -0.25 -3.40 -2.92
C LYS A 34 -1.18 -4.62 -2.93
N THR A 35 -2.17 -4.62 -3.82
CA THR A 35 -3.30 -5.58 -3.81
C THR A 35 -2.90 -6.96 -4.30
N LEU A 36 -2.24 -7.05 -5.46
CA LEU A 36 -2.01 -8.32 -6.13
C LEU A 36 -0.68 -8.99 -5.78
N VAL A 37 0.27 -8.24 -5.18
CA VAL A 37 1.63 -8.75 -4.93
C VAL A 37 1.96 -8.74 -3.43
N PHE A 38 2.11 -7.56 -2.82
CA PHE A 38 2.62 -7.45 -1.45
C PHE A 38 1.65 -7.99 -0.41
N SER A 39 0.34 -7.77 -0.58
CA SER A 39 -0.68 -8.35 0.32
C SER A 39 -0.72 -9.87 0.29
N LYS A 40 -0.12 -10.54 -0.72
CA LYS A 40 -0.08 -12.01 -0.82
C LYS A 40 1.07 -12.65 -0.04
N VAL A 41 2.08 -11.87 0.33
CA VAL A 41 3.26 -12.31 1.08
C VAL A 41 3.63 -11.30 2.18
N PRO A 42 2.69 -10.89 3.04
CA PRO A 42 2.83 -9.72 3.90
C PRO A 42 3.99 -9.83 4.91
N GLU A 43 4.26 -11.04 5.41
CA GLU A 43 5.36 -11.34 6.34
C GLU A 43 6.72 -11.05 5.70
N LYS A 44 6.97 -11.61 4.51
CA LYS A 44 8.22 -11.41 3.76
C LYS A 44 8.43 -9.94 3.39
N VAL A 45 7.35 -9.24 3.04
CA VAL A 45 7.43 -7.81 2.71
C VAL A 45 7.73 -6.99 3.96
N ARG A 46 7.14 -7.33 5.11
CA ARG A 46 7.44 -6.68 6.39
C ARG A 46 8.91 -6.81 6.76
N ASP A 47 9.47 -8.01 6.62
CA ASP A 47 10.89 -8.27 6.92
C ASP A 47 11.79 -7.44 6.00
N TRP A 48 11.52 -7.46 4.69
CA TRP A 48 12.26 -6.67 3.69
C TRP A 48 12.24 -5.16 3.98
N ILE A 49 11.07 -4.60 4.32
CA ILE A 49 10.94 -3.19 4.73
C ILE A 49 11.72 -2.92 6.01
N GLY A 50 11.64 -3.85 6.97
CA GLY A 50 12.34 -3.77 8.25
C GLY A 50 13.85 -3.69 8.06
N ASP A 51 14.40 -4.51 7.16
CA ASP A 51 15.82 -4.53 6.83
C ASP A 51 16.28 -3.21 6.20
N ILE A 52 15.58 -2.74 5.17
CA ILE A 52 15.88 -1.43 4.54
C ILE A 52 15.82 -0.30 5.57
N ALA A 53 14.72 -0.22 6.34
CA ALA A 53 14.50 0.87 7.28
C ALA A 53 15.55 0.88 8.39
N ARG A 54 16.00 -0.30 8.85
CA ARG A 54 17.00 -0.45 9.91
C ARG A 54 18.41 -0.18 9.42
N ASP A 55 18.77 -0.73 8.27
CA ASP A 55 20.17 -0.80 7.85
C ASP A 55 20.57 0.42 7.02
N TRP A 56 19.63 1.10 6.35
CA TRP A 56 19.94 2.17 5.40
C TRP A 56 19.61 3.56 5.96
N LYS A 57 20.60 4.45 6.01
CA LYS A 57 20.45 5.86 6.40
C LYS A 57 20.07 6.75 5.20
N PHE A 58 19.04 6.38 4.45
CA PHE A 58 18.63 7.09 3.24
C PHE A 58 17.86 8.38 3.54
N ARG A 59 17.95 9.34 2.60
CA ARG A 59 17.18 10.62 2.62
C ARG A 59 16.37 10.85 1.35
N ARG A 60 16.55 9.98 0.35
CA ARG A 60 15.87 10.03 -0.94
C ARG A 60 15.61 8.62 -1.44
N ILE A 61 14.53 8.46 -2.19
CA ILE A 61 14.16 7.20 -2.87
C ILE A 61 14.19 7.46 -4.37
N ILE A 62 14.82 6.55 -5.12
CA ILE A 62 14.85 6.57 -6.59
C ILE A 62 14.01 5.39 -7.07
N PRO A 63 12.71 5.57 -7.35
CA PRO A 63 11.88 4.51 -7.89
C PRO A 63 12.22 4.23 -9.35
N ALA A 64 11.96 2.99 -9.79
CA ALA A 64 12.07 2.62 -11.21
C ALA A 64 10.97 3.25 -12.09
N HIS A 65 9.89 3.72 -11.47
CA HIS A 65 8.73 4.31 -12.15
C HIS A 65 8.41 5.67 -11.52
N PHE A 66 7.82 6.58 -12.30
CA PHE A 66 7.46 7.96 -11.89
C PHE A 66 8.65 8.92 -11.69
N ALA A 67 8.32 10.16 -11.31
CA ALA A 67 9.31 11.20 -11.05
C ALA A 67 10.23 10.81 -9.90
N ALA A 68 11.53 10.99 -10.14
CA ALA A 68 12.60 10.73 -9.19
C ALA A 68 13.61 11.89 -9.25
N PRO A 69 14.35 12.16 -8.17
CA PRO A 69 14.28 11.52 -6.86
C PRO A 69 13.09 11.98 -6.00
N ILE A 70 12.63 11.12 -5.09
CA ILE A 70 11.64 11.47 -4.07
C ILE A 70 12.37 11.83 -2.78
N ASN A 71 12.11 13.02 -2.22
CA ASN A 71 12.63 13.43 -0.92
C ASN A 71 11.81 12.78 0.20
N ALA A 72 12.20 11.57 0.59
CA ALA A 72 11.56 10.76 1.62
C ALA A 72 12.60 9.94 2.38
N GLY A 73 12.41 9.80 3.69
CA GLY A 73 13.26 9.02 4.57
C GLY A 73 12.55 7.80 5.15
N ARG A 74 13.11 7.28 6.25
CA ARG A 74 12.61 6.09 6.93
C ARG A 74 11.13 6.20 7.33
N SER A 75 10.70 7.35 7.85
CA SER A 75 9.34 7.53 8.38
C SER A 75 8.29 7.46 7.28
N GLU A 76 8.50 8.20 6.18
CA GLU A 76 7.60 8.21 5.03
C GLU A 76 7.56 6.84 4.35
N PHE A 77 8.71 6.17 4.25
CA PHE A 77 8.79 4.82 3.71
C PHE A 77 7.95 3.83 4.53
N LEU A 78 8.11 3.81 5.86
CA LEU A 78 7.31 2.94 6.73
C LEU A 78 5.81 3.26 6.64
N ALA A 79 5.45 4.54 6.59
CA ALA A 79 4.06 4.97 6.46
C ALA A 79 3.42 4.48 5.14
N ALA A 80 4.17 4.51 4.02
CA ALA A 80 3.68 4.05 2.72
C ALA A 80 3.31 2.54 2.72
N PHE A 81 3.90 1.76 3.63
CA PHE A 81 3.65 0.32 3.77
C PHE A 81 2.77 -0.05 4.97
N ALA A 82 2.16 0.92 5.68
CA ALA A 82 1.30 0.65 6.84
C ALA A 82 0.13 -0.29 6.52
N PHE A 83 -0.31 -0.37 5.25
CA PHE A 83 -1.36 -1.30 4.81
C PHE A 83 -1.05 -2.79 5.10
N LEU A 84 0.21 -3.14 5.32
CA LEU A 84 0.57 -4.52 5.67
C LEU A 84 0.02 -4.92 7.04
N ASP A 85 -0.27 -3.97 7.93
CA ASP A 85 -0.85 -4.26 9.25
C ASP A 85 -2.19 -5.00 9.13
N ASP A 86 -2.98 -4.69 8.10
CA ASP A 86 -4.28 -5.34 7.82
C ASP A 86 -4.14 -6.79 7.32
N HIS A 87 -2.92 -7.21 6.97
CA HIS A 87 -2.63 -8.52 6.38
C HIS A 87 -1.77 -9.42 7.26
N LEU A 88 -1.24 -8.89 8.37
CA LEU A 88 -0.41 -9.63 9.30
C LEU A 88 -1.27 -10.15 10.46
N GLY A 89 -1.04 -11.41 10.86
CA GLY A 89 -1.71 -12.00 12.02
C GLY A 89 -1.23 -11.40 13.35
N GLU A 90 -1.94 -11.68 14.44
CA GLU A 90 -1.65 -11.12 15.78
C GLU A 90 -0.19 -11.30 16.23
N ARG A 91 0.51 -12.35 15.75
CA ARG A 91 1.95 -12.60 16.03
C ARG A 91 2.90 -11.48 15.57
N TYR A 92 2.50 -10.68 14.59
CA TYR A 92 3.29 -9.55 14.11
C TYR A 92 2.83 -8.21 14.73
N VAL A 93 1.68 -8.21 15.41
CA VAL A 93 1.07 -7.02 16.04
C VAL A 93 1.56 -6.85 17.50
N THR A 94 2.33 -7.80 18.05
CA THR A 94 2.76 -7.84 19.47
C THR A 94 3.81 -6.81 19.89
N ARG A 95 3.96 -5.70 19.17
CA ARG A 95 4.56 -4.48 19.74
C ARG A 95 3.69 -3.31 19.31
N PRO A 96 3.16 -2.49 20.23
CA PRO A 96 2.69 -1.17 19.86
C PRO A 96 3.95 -0.42 19.41
N SER A 97 4.24 -0.50 18.11
CA SER A 97 5.34 0.28 17.57
C SER A 97 4.98 1.74 17.79
N LEU A 98 5.95 2.58 18.14
CA LEU A 98 5.75 4.03 18.18
C LEU A 98 5.12 4.55 16.87
N SER A 99 5.27 3.81 15.75
CA SER A 99 4.56 4.04 14.50
C SER A 99 3.04 4.06 14.66
N LEU A 100 2.43 3.16 15.44
CA LEU A 100 0.98 3.05 15.64
C LEU A 100 0.38 4.31 16.31
N LEU A 101 1.10 4.88 17.27
CA LEU A 101 0.75 6.16 17.90
C LEU A 101 0.88 7.34 16.91
N PHE A 102 1.90 7.33 16.04
CA PHE A 102 2.05 8.33 14.98
C PHE A 102 0.99 8.22 13.87
N THR A 103 0.61 7.00 13.45
CA THR A 103 -0.50 6.77 12.49
C THR A 103 -1.87 7.11 13.06
N SER A 104 -2.06 7.06 14.38
CA SER A 104 -3.32 7.50 15.00
C SER A 104 -3.46 9.03 14.98
N LEU A 105 -2.34 9.78 15.02
CA LEU A 105 -2.33 11.24 14.93
C LEU A 105 -2.36 11.74 13.47
N MET A 106 -1.64 11.07 12.56
CA MET A 106 -1.80 11.25 11.10
C MET A 106 -2.94 10.36 10.61
N GLY A 107 -4.17 10.80 10.85
CA GLY A 107 -5.41 10.03 10.67
C GLY A 107 -5.42 9.02 9.51
N LYS A 108 -5.92 7.81 9.81
CA LYS A 108 -6.31 6.74 8.87
C LYS A 108 -5.64 6.87 7.49
N ALA A 109 -4.37 6.53 7.41
CA ALA A 109 -3.68 6.15 6.17
C ALA A 109 -4.26 4.85 5.53
N ALA A 110 -5.44 4.41 5.96
CA ALA A 110 -6.03 3.11 5.63
C ALA A 110 -6.54 3.02 4.19
N SER A 111 -6.78 4.12 3.48
CA SER A 111 -6.85 4.06 2.02
C SER A 111 -6.57 5.42 1.39
N TYR A 112 -5.36 5.60 0.86
CA TYR A 112 -5.06 6.69 -0.06
C TYR A 112 -5.83 6.56 -1.39
N PHE A 113 -6.47 5.42 -1.63
CA PHE A 113 -7.13 5.08 -2.88
C PHE A 113 -8.65 5.20 -2.75
N PRO A 114 -9.33 5.94 -3.64
CA PRO A 114 -10.79 5.98 -3.68
C PRO A 114 -11.38 4.57 -3.85
N PRO A 115 -12.40 4.17 -3.05
CA PRO A 115 -12.98 2.83 -3.14
C PRO A 115 -13.53 2.47 -4.52
N ASP A 116 -14.15 3.43 -5.22
CA ASP A 116 -14.70 3.18 -6.55
C ASP A 116 -13.61 2.93 -7.59
N ASP A 117 -12.45 3.59 -7.49
CA ASP A 117 -11.29 3.34 -8.36
C ASP A 117 -10.62 1.99 -8.05
N MET A 118 -10.79 1.48 -6.83
CA MET A 118 -10.27 0.17 -6.41
C MET A 118 -11.17 -0.99 -6.83
N ARG A 119 -12.40 -0.74 -7.30
CA ARG A 119 -13.41 -1.78 -7.53
C ARG A 119 -12.93 -2.87 -8.47
N THR A 120 -12.53 -2.52 -9.68
CA THR A 120 -12.06 -3.47 -10.70
C THR A 120 -10.86 -4.28 -10.19
N LEU A 121 -9.90 -3.62 -9.54
CA LEU A 121 -8.71 -4.28 -8.99
C LEU A 121 -9.06 -5.25 -7.86
N SER A 122 -9.99 -4.87 -6.99
CA SER A 122 -10.47 -5.72 -5.89
C SER A 122 -11.25 -6.93 -6.42
N SER A 123 -12.13 -6.72 -7.41
CA SER A 123 -12.85 -7.81 -8.08
C SER A 123 -11.92 -8.76 -8.82
N LEU A 124 -10.86 -8.24 -9.46
CA LEU A 124 -9.81 -9.08 -10.04
C LEU A 124 -9.10 -9.91 -8.97
N ASP A 125 -8.77 -9.32 -7.82
CA ASP A 125 -8.15 -10.05 -6.71
C ASP A 125 -9.04 -11.18 -6.21
N GLU A 126 -10.33 -10.89 -5.98
CA GLU A 126 -11.33 -11.88 -5.56
C GLU A 126 -11.47 -13.02 -6.57
N PHE A 127 -11.47 -12.70 -7.86
CA PHE A 127 -11.48 -13.69 -8.93
C PHE A 127 -10.22 -14.57 -8.91
N LEU A 128 -9.03 -13.98 -8.81
CA LEU A 128 -7.77 -14.72 -8.76
C LEU A 128 -7.68 -15.63 -7.53
N VAL A 129 -8.26 -15.21 -6.40
CA VAL A 129 -8.40 -16.04 -5.19
C VAL A 129 -9.38 -17.19 -5.43
N SER A 130 -10.52 -16.93 -6.09
CA SER A 130 -11.56 -17.95 -6.29
C SER A 130 -11.11 -19.08 -7.21
N VAL A 131 -10.27 -18.78 -8.20
CA VAL A 131 -9.65 -19.79 -9.09
C VAL A 131 -8.40 -20.46 -8.50
N GLY A 132 -7.99 -20.08 -7.29
CA GLY A 132 -6.85 -20.67 -6.59
C GLY A 132 -5.47 -20.25 -7.11
N VAL A 133 -5.39 -19.24 -7.98
CA VAL A 133 -4.14 -18.73 -8.56
C VAL A 133 -3.32 -17.96 -7.51
N VAL A 134 -4.00 -17.24 -6.61
CA VAL A 134 -3.35 -16.51 -5.51
C VAL A 134 -3.93 -16.87 -4.14
N LYS A 135 -3.11 -16.77 -3.10
CA LYS A 135 -3.54 -17.01 -1.72
C LYS A 135 -4.57 -15.97 -1.29
N LYS A 136 -5.54 -16.40 -0.47
CA LYS A 136 -6.46 -15.50 0.22
C LYS A 136 -5.68 -14.60 1.17
N THR A 137 -5.90 -13.29 1.07
CA THR A 137 -5.35 -12.31 2.02
C THR A 137 -5.97 -12.54 3.40
N VAL A 138 -5.17 -12.45 4.46
CA VAL A 138 -5.55 -12.85 5.83
C VAL A 138 -6.71 -12.00 6.39
N SER A 139 -6.98 -10.83 5.80
CA SER A 139 -8.12 -9.96 6.09
C SER A 139 -9.50 -10.62 5.88
N GLY A 140 -9.58 -11.70 5.08
CA GLY A 140 -10.82 -12.43 4.84
C GLY A 140 -11.12 -13.58 5.82
N ARG A 141 -10.37 -13.74 6.92
CA ARG A 141 -10.83 -14.54 8.05
C ARG A 141 -11.93 -13.74 8.75
N LYS A 142 -13.19 -14.08 8.46
CA LYS A 142 -14.26 -13.81 9.44
C LYS A 142 -13.76 -14.37 10.78
N ARG A 143 -13.65 -13.50 11.78
CA ARG A 143 -13.63 -13.94 13.18
C ARG A 143 -14.87 -14.77 13.46
#